data_AF-A0A9Y1GQ06-F1
#
_entry.id   AF-A0A9Y1GQ06-F1
#
_cell.length_a   1.000
_cell.length_b   1.000
_cell.length_c   1.000
_cell.angle_alpha   90.00
_cell.angle_beta   90.00
_cell.angle_gamma   90.00
#
_symmetry.space_group_name_H-M   'P 1'
#
loop_
_entity.id
_entity.type
_entity.pdbx_description
1 polymer ?
#
loop_
_entity_poly.entity_id
_entity_poly.type
_entity_poly.pdbx_seq_one_letter_code
_entity_poly.pdbx_strand_id
1 'polypeptide(L)' 'MSNFFNGIIFQKIMGVVLLLLAGFELVSSYKYTRSILQNGTSNGFSILAIAFAFFFGLVLFCGGIICLFYHF' A
#
# COMPACT_ATOMS: atom_id res chain seq x y z
N MET A 1 5.64 -5.09 28.72
CA MET A 1 5.12 -5.29 27.34
C MET A 1 5.18 -4.05 26.46
N SER A 2 4.99 -2.81 26.97
CA SER A 2 5.08 -1.59 26.15
C SER A 2 6.44 -1.37 25.49
N ASN A 3 7.54 -1.76 26.16
CA ASN A 3 8.90 -1.55 25.64
C ASN A 3 9.25 -2.45 24.44
N PHE A 4 8.54 -3.56 24.24
CA PHE A 4 8.81 -4.48 23.12
C PHE A 4 8.17 -3.97 21.82
N PHE A 5 6.93 -3.48 21.89
CA PHE A 5 6.23 -2.85 20.76
C PHE A 5 6.86 -1.52 20.34
N ASN A 6 7.53 -0.82 21.26
CA ASN A 6 8.25 0.42 20.98
C ASN A 6 9.74 0.20 20.66
N GLY A 7 10.19 -1.06 20.62
CA GLY A 7 11.57 -1.41 20.29
C GLY A 7 11.83 -1.30 18.79
N ILE A 8 12.99 -0.74 18.42
CA ILE A 8 13.47 -0.62 17.03
C ILE A 8 13.37 -1.95 16.26
N ILE A 9 13.57 -3.08 16.94
CA ILE A 9 13.48 -4.43 16.37
C ILE A 9 12.04 -4.76 15.92
N PHE A 10 11.03 -4.45 16.75
CA PHE A 10 9.64 -4.70 16.40
C PHE A 10 9.20 -3.85 15.21
N GLN A 11 9.60 -2.58 15.17
CA GLN A 11 9.33 -1.69 14.04
C GLN A 11 9.94 -2.21 12.73
N LYS A 12 11.18 -2.72 12.77
CA LYS A 12 11.82 -3.34 11.59
C LYS A 12 11.08 -4.59 11.10
N ILE A 13 10.71 -5.49 12.00
CA ILE A 13 9.98 -6.73 11.64
C ILE A 13 8.62 -6.37 11.04
N MET A 14 7.87 -5.46 11.67
CA MET A 14 6.58 -4.99 11.16
C MET A 14 6.71 -4.32 9.78
N GLY A 15 7.76 -3.52 9.57
CA GLY A 15 8.05 -2.92 8.27
C GLY A 15 8.26 -3.96 7.17
N VAL A 16 9.02 -5.02 7.46
CA VAL A 16 9.24 -6.13 6.50
C VAL A 16 7.93 -6.86 6.20
N VAL A 17 7.11 -7.15 7.21
CA VAL A 17 5.80 -7.81 7.03
C VAL A 17 4.87 -6.96 6.16
N LEU A 18 4.81 -5.65 6.41
CA LEU A 18 4.00 -4.71 5.62
C LEU A 18 4.48 -4.62 4.16
N LEU A 19 5.80 -4.66 3.91
CA LEU A 19 6.35 -4.69 2.55
C LEU A 19 5.94 -5.97 1.79
N LEU A 20 5.97 -7.12 2.45
CA LEU A 20 5.54 -8.39 1.85
C LEU A 20 4.03 -8.39 1.54
N LEU A 21 3.22 -7.90 2.47
CA LEU A 21 1.77 -7.74 2.27
C LEU A 21 1.46 -6.79 1.11
N ALA A 22 2.15 -5.64 1.03
CA ALA A 22 1.99 -4.70 -0.07
C ALA A 22 2.32 -5.33 -1.44
N GLY A 23 3.38 -6.14 -1.50
CA GLY A 23 3.72 -6.90 -2.70
C GLY A 23 2.64 -7.91 -3.09
N PHE A 24 2.05 -8.62 -2.12
CA PHE A 24 0.96 -9.56 -2.36
C PHE A 24 -0.31 -8.84 -2.87
N GLU A 25 -0.68 -7.71 -2.28
CA GLU A 25 -1.82 -6.91 -2.72
C GLU A 25 -1.64 -6.35 -4.15
N LEU A 26 -0.42 -5.93 -4.51
CA LEU A 26 -0.10 -5.53 -5.89
C LEU A 26 -0.37 -6.66 -6.90
N VAL A 27 0.06 -7.89 -6.59
CA VAL A 27 -0.17 -9.04 -7.49
C VAL A 27 -1.66 -9.39 -7.56
N SER A 28 -2.37 -9.32 -6.44
CA SER A 28 -3.82 -9.59 -6.37
C SER A 28 -4.63 -8.55 -7.15
N SER A 29 -4.32 -7.27 -6.96
CA SER A 29 -4.97 -6.14 -7.64
C SER A 29 -4.77 -6.17 -9.15
N TYR A 30 -3.63 -6.67 -9.66
CA TYR A 30 -3.42 -6.86 -11.10
C TYR A 30 -4.42 -7.83 -11.72
N LYS A 31 -4.66 -9.00 -11.08
CA LYS A 31 -5.65 -9.99 -11.56
C LYS A 31 -7.05 -9.39 -11.56
N TYR A 32 -7.40 -8.66 -10.50
CA TYR A 32 -8.69 -7.99 -10.37
C TYR A 32 -8.90 -6.92 -11.44
N THR A 33 -7.91 -6.04 -11.63
CA THR A 33 -7.94 -4.95 -12.62
C THR A 33 -8.04 -5.49 -14.04
N ARG A 34 -7.30 -6.56 -14.36
CA ARG A 34 -7.38 -7.24 -15.66
C ARG A 34 -8.79 -7.77 -15.93
N SER A 35 -9.43 -8.37 -14.92
CA SER A 35 -10.81 -8.87 -15.05
C SER A 35 -11.80 -7.74 -15.36
N ILE A 36 -11.66 -6.59 -14.67
CA ILE A 36 -12.46 -5.39 -14.93
C ILE A 36 -12.25 -4.85 -16.35
N LEU A 37 -10.99 -4.77 -16.81
CA LEU A 37 -10.68 -4.26 -18.15
C LEU A 37 -11.21 -5.17 -19.26
N GLN A 38 -11.15 -6.50 -19.07
CA GLN A 38 -11.52 -7.46 -20.11
C GLN A 38 -13.02 -7.71 -20.19
N ASN A 39 -13.71 -7.79 -19.05
CA ASN A 39 -15.13 -8.15 -19.02
C ASN A 39 -16.05 -6.94 -18.85
N GLY A 40 -15.50 -5.75 -18.65
CA GLY A 40 -16.26 -4.60 -18.20
C GLY A 40 -16.77 -4.79 -16.77
N THR A 41 -17.15 -3.69 -16.13
CA THR A 41 -17.70 -3.67 -14.77
C THR A 41 -18.98 -2.86 -14.79
N SER A 42 -20.06 -3.37 -14.22
CA SER A 42 -21.30 -2.58 -14.07
C SER A 42 -21.19 -1.54 -12.95
N ASN A 43 -20.09 -1.55 -12.19
CA ASN A 43 -19.90 -0.72 -11.02
C ASN A 43 -18.87 0.36 -11.34
N GLY A 44 -19.32 1.54 -11.76
CA GLY A 44 -18.47 2.72 -11.99
C GLY A 44 -17.60 3.10 -10.78
N PHE A 45 -18.00 2.66 -9.58
CA PHE A 45 -17.24 2.77 -8.33
C PHE A 45 -15.87 2.07 -8.40
N SER A 46 -15.72 1.01 -9.20
CA SER A 46 -14.49 0.21 -9.27
C SER A 46 -13.34 0.95 -9.95
N ILE A 47 -13.59 1.69 -11.05
CA ILE A 47 -12.55 2.54 -11.68
C ILE A 47 -12.18 3.73 -10.79
N LEU A 48 -13.16 4.33 -10.12
CA LEU A 48 -12.91 5.48 -9.25
C LEU A 48 -12.08 5.08 -8.02
N ALA A 49 -12.33 3.89 -7.46
CA ALA A 49 -11.53 3.32 -6.38
C ALA A 49 -10.09 3.02 -6.82
N ILE A 50 -9.88 2.51 -8.04
CA ILE A 50 -8.54 2.27 -8.60
C ILE A 50 -7.77 3.60 -8.73
N ALA A 51 -8.41 4.63 -9.31
CA ALA A 51 -7.79 5.95 -9.44
C ALA A 51 -7.47 6.57 -8.08
N PHE A 52 -8.41 6.51 -7.12
CA PHE A 52 -8.19 7.01 -5.77
C PHE A 52 -7.02 6.29 -5.07
N ALA A 53 -6.97 4.96 -5.13
CA ALA A 53 -5.90 4.18 -4.54
C ALA A 53 -4.53 4.55 -5.12
N PHE A 54 -4.45 4.81 -6.43
CA PHE A 54 -3.22 5.26 -7.08
C PHE A 54 -2.74 6.62 -6.54
N PHE A 55 -3.60 7.64 -6.51
CA PHE A 55 -3.23 8.96 -5.99
C PHE A 55 -2.91 8.92 -4.50
N PHE A 56 -3.69 8.18 -3.71
CA PHE A 56 -3.45 8.00 -2.28
C PHE A 56 -2.11 7.32 -2.01
N GLY A 57 -1.76 6.28 -2.77
CA GLY A 57 -0.46 5.62 -2.70
C GLY A 57 0.70 6.57 -3.02
N LEU A 58 0.51 7.47 -3.99
CA LEU A 58 1.51 8.48 -4.36
C LEU A 58 1.76 9.48 -3.22
N VAL A 59 0.68 9.93 -2.55
CA VAL A 59 0.78 10.81 -1.37
C VAL A 59 1.52 10.12 -0.23
N LEU A 60 1.20 8.85 0.06
CA LEU A 60 1.89 8.07 1.10
C LEU A 60 3.37 7.85 0.76
N PHE A 61 3.69 7.61 -0.51
CA PHE A 61 5.07 7.45 -0.97
C PHE A 61 5.88 8.74 -0.79
N CYS A 62 5.34 9.89 -1.21
CA CYS A 62 5.98 11.18 -0.98
C CYS A 62 6.14 11.48 0.52
N GLY A 63 5.11 11.21 1.33
CA GLY A 63 5.19 11.37 2.79
C GLY A 63 6.27 10.49 3.43
N GLY A 64 6.39 9.24 2.99
CA GLY A 64 7.45 8.32 3.43
C GLY A 64 8.84 8.81 3.06
N ILE A 65 9.03 9.31 1.84
CA ILE A 65 10.31 9.90 1.39
C ILE A 65 10.66 11.13 2.24
N ILE A 66 9.72 12.06 2.42
CA ILE A 66 9.95 13.27 3.22
C ILE A 66 10.34 12.88 4.65
N CYS A 67 9.63 11.91 5.25
CA CYS A 67 9.94 11.44 6.60
C CYS A 67 11.34 10.82 6.70
N LEU A 68 11.79 10.09 5.68
CA LEU A 68 13.16 9.57 5.59
C LEU A 68 14.22 10.69 5.56
N PHE A 69 13.94 11.79 4.88
CA PHE A 69 14.87 12.93 4.77
C PHE A 69 14.78 13.92 5.94
N TYR A 70 13.64 14.05 6.61
CA TYR A 70 13.46 14.98 7.74
C TYR A 70 13.90 14.40 9.09
N HIS A 71 13.97 13.07 9.19
CA HIS A 71 14.38 12.37 10.42
C HIS A 71 15.87 11.94 10.40
N PHE A 72 16.60 12.34 9.36
CA PHE A 72 18.06 12.29 9.23
C PHE A 72 18.66 13.66 9.53
#